data_AF-A0A380XV96-F1
#
_entry.id   AF-A0A380XV96-F1
#
_cell.length_a   1.000
_cell.length_b   1.000
_cell.length_c   1.000
_cell.angle_alpha   90.00
_cell.angle_beta   90.00
_cell.angle_gamma   90.00
#
_symmetry.space_group_name_H-M   'P 1'
#
loop_
_entity.id
_entity.type
_entity.pdbx_description
1 polymer ?
#
loop_
_entity_poly.entity_id
_entity_poly.type
_entity_poly.pdbx_seq_one_letter_code
_entity_poly.pdbx_strand_id
1 'polypeptide(L)'
;MFPVLEGMWPVMSQDYEKLLNEYRKLWNNRKLEEDINAENILKEAISRELRDENSHPRVRKTIFEKFYLAVKRIAHSDLDDTSKAELIHMHIHEAEGLK
;
A
#
# COMPACT_ATOMS: atom_id res chain seq x y z
N MET A 1 2.60 8.56 21.41
CA MET A 1 3.61 8.94 20.41
C MET A 1 4.63 7.81 20.39
N PHE A 2 4.44 6.82 19.52
CA PHE A 2 5.45 5.79 19.35
C PHE A 2 6.55 6.41 18.50
N PRO A 3 7.81 6.42 18.95
CA PRO A 3 8.90 6.91 18.13
C PRO A 3 9.00 5.97 16.94
N VAL A 4 8.98 6.53 15.73
CA VAL A 4 9.41 5.83 14.54
C VAL A 4 10.78 5.26 14.88
N LEU A 5 10.93 3.93 14.81
CA LEU A 5 12.21 3.26 14.97
C LEU A 5 13.05 3.56 13.73
N GLU A 6 13.49 4.81 13.63
CA GLU A 6 14.53 5.30 12.74
C GLU A 6 15.83 4.57 13.14
N GLY A 7 16.04 3.38 12.57
CA GLY A 7 17.27 2.62 12.77
C GLY A 7 17.17 1.11 12.88
N MET A 8 15.99 0.48 12.73
CA MET A 8 15.87 -0.98 12.87
C MET A 8 15.51 -1.75 11.59
N TRP A 9 15.53 -1.08 10.44
CA TRP A 9 15.34 -1.72 9.14
C TRP A 9 16.31 -1.09 8.14
N PRO A 10 16.98 -1.87 7.28
CA PRO A 10 17.80 -1.32 6.21
C PRO A 10 16.98 -0.31 5.41
N VAL A 11 17.59 0.81 5.01
CA VAL A 11 17.03 1.66 3.96
C VAL A 11 17.04 0.81 2.69
N MET A 12 15.96 0.07 2.47
CA MET A 12 15.77 -0.71 1.26
C MET A 12 15.63 0.31 0.12
N SER A 13 16.51 0.25 -0.87
CA SER A 13 16.33 1.05 -2.10
C SER A 13 15.04 0.58 -2.75
N GLN A 14 13.95 1.34 -2.57
CA GLN A 14 12.64 0.95 -3.10
C GLN A 14 12.65 1.06 -4.62
N ASP A 15 12.57 -0.09 -5.29
CA ASP A 15 12.29 -0.15 -6.72
C ASP A 15 10.78 0.03 -6.92
N TYR A 16 10.36 1.29 -7.01
CA TYR A 16 8.93 1.64 -7.12
C TYR A 16 8.27 1.11 -8.39
N GLU A 17 9.01 0.92 -9.48
CA GLU A 17 8.48 0.31 -10.70
C GLU A 17 8.16 -1.16 -10.47
N LYS A 18 9.07 -1.90 -9.83
CA LYS A 18 8.81 -3.28 -9.41
C LYS A 18 7.61 -3.33 -8.48
N LEU A 19 7.59 -2.51 -7.42
CA LEU A 19 6.52 -2.52 -6.42
C LEU A 19 5.16 -2.16 -7.00
N LEU A 20 5.09 -1.18 -7.91
CA LEU A 20 3.86 -0.83 -8.60
C LEU A 20 3.34 -2.00 -9.45
N ASN A 21 4.24 -2.70 -10.16
CA ASN A 21 3.85 -3.86 -10.94
C ASN A 21 3.38 -5.03 -10.06
N GLU A 22 4.04 -5.29 -8.94
CA GLU A 22 3.58 -6.30 -7.98
C GLU A 22 2.24 -5.92 -7.33
N TYR A 23 2.06 -4.64 -6.96
CA TYR A 23 0.79 -4.12 -6.49
C TYR A 23 -0.32 -4.35 -7.54
N ARG A 24 -0.06 -4.06 -8.82
CA ARG A 24 -1.04 -4.31 -9.91
C ARG A 24 -1.50 -5.77 -9.99
N LYS A 25 -0.61 -6.75 -9.71
CA LYS A 25 -0.98 -8.19 -9.70
C LYS A 25 -1.97 -8.53 -8.57
N LEU A 26 -1.84 -7.87 -7.42
CA LEU A 26 -2.73 -8.09 -6.26
C LEU A 26 -4.13 -7.51 -6.47
N TRP A 27 -4.23 -6.45 -7.27
CA TRP A 27 -5.45 -5.70 -7.49
C TRP A 27 -5.75 -5.60 -8.98
N ASN A 28 -6.16 -6.72 -9.56
CA ASN A 28 -6.62 -6.81 -10.94
C ASN A 28 -7.58 -5.66 -11.30
N ASN A 29 -7.30 -4.99 -12.41
CA ASN A 29 -8.23 -4.11 -13.10
C ASN A 29 -8.59 -2.78 -12.41
N ARG A 30 -7.65 -2.18 -11.67
CA ARG A 30 -7.77 -0.77 -11.28
C ARG A 30 -6.98 0.05 -12.29
N LYS A 31 -7.68 0.93 -13.02
CA LYS A 31 -7.05 1.98 -13.83
C LYS A 31 -6.27 2.90 -12.88
N LEU A 32 -5.03 2.52 -12.61
CA LEU A 32 -4.06 3.41 -12.00
C LEU A 32 -3.70 4.41 -13.07
N GLU A 33 -3.85 5.69 -12.77
CA GLU A 33 -3.55 6.76 -13.70
C GLU A 33 -2.09 6.63 -14.18
N GLU A 34 -1.87 6.91 -15.47
CA GLU A 34 -0.53 6.95 -16.06
C GLU A 34 0.12 8.29 -15.68
N ASP A 35 0.47 8.45 -14.41
CA ASP A 35 1.39 9.50 -13.98
C ASP A 35 2.84 9.09 -14.33
N ILE A 36 3.76 10.05 -14.33
CA ILE A 36 5.15 9.88 -14.76
C ILE A 36 6.00 9.22 -13.66
N ASN A 37 5.50 9.15 -12.42
CA ASN A 37 6.26 8.68 -11.26
C ASN A 37 5.56 7.49 -10.55
N ALA A 38 6.20 6.32 -10.59
CA ALA A 38 5.67 5.08 -10.00
C ALA A 38 5.48 5.13 -8.47
N GLU A 39 6.31 5.88 -7.75
CA GLU A 39 6.17 6.09 -6.30
C GLU A 39 4.86 6.81 -5.99
N ASN A 40 4.59 7.91 -6.69
CA ASN A 40 3.37 8.70 -6.50
C ASN A 40 2.12 7.88 -6.84
N ILE A 41 2.14 7.16 -7.99
CA ILE A 41 1.03 6.28 -8.38
C ILE A 41 0.77 5.25 -7.28
N LEU A 42 1.82 4.62 -6.76
CA LEU A 42 1.68 3.59 -5.75
C LEU A 42 1.16 4.14 -4.43
N LYS A 43 1.71 5.27 -3.95
CA LYS A 43 1.23 5.94 -2.73
C LYS A 43 -0.23 6.36 -2.85
N GLU A 44 -0.61 6.98 -3.96
CA GLU A 44 -1.99 7.37 -4.20
C GLU A 44 -2.92 6.15 -4.27
N ALA A 45 -2.50 5.08 -4.96
CA ALA A 45 -3.27 3.84 -5.03
C ALA A 45 -3.54 3.23 -3.67
N ILE A 46 -2.53 3.24 -2.78
CA ILE A 46 -2.63 2.76 -1.40
C ILE A 46 -3.56 3.68 -0.62
N SER A 47 -3.37 5.00 -0.68
CA SER A 47 -4.20 5.98 0.01
C SER A 47 -5.70 5.89 -0.40
N ARG A 48 -6.00 5.79 -1.70
CA ARG A 48 -7.37 5.62 -2.22
C ARG A 48 -7.99 4.30 -1.74
N GLU A 49 -7.20 3.22 -1.69
CA GLU A 49 -7.65 1.94 -1.13
C GLU A 49 -7.93 2.04 0.37
N LEU A 50 -7.04 2.66 1.15
CA LEU A 50 -7.21 2.80 2.61
C LEU A 50 -8.44 3.64 2.98
N ARG A 51 -8.74 4.67 2.19
CA ARG A 51 -9.97 5.49 2.35
C ARG A 51 -11.24 4.80 1.84
N ASP A 52 -11.10 3.63 1.23
CA ASP A 52 -12.20 2.87 0.64
C ASP A 52 -13.05 3.72 -0.32
N GLU A 53 -12.38 4.55 -1.12
CA GLU A 53 -13.03 5.56 -1.97
C GLU A 53 -13.87 4.93 -3.08
N ASN A 54 -13.50 3.73 -3.53
CA ASN A 54 -14.22 2.98 -4.56
C ASN A 54 -15.50 2.29 -4.05
N SER A 55 -15.71 2.26 -2.73
CA SER A 55 -16.90 1.67 -2.13
C SER A 55 -18.01 2.72 -2.00
N HIS A 56 -19.26 2.29 -2.19
CA HIS A 56 -20.42 3.16 -1.99
C HIS A 56 -20.42 3.73 -0.55
N PRO A 57 -20.72 5.03 -0.33
CA PRO A 57 -20.56 5.68 0.97
C PRO A 57 -21.22 4.95 2.16
N ARG A 58 -22.33 4.25 1.91
CA ARG A 58 -23.09 3.50 2.92
C ARG A 58 -22.42 2.21 3.42
N VAL A 59 -21.46 1.66 2.68
CA VAL A 59 -20.76 0.41 3.03
C VAL A 59 -19.27 0.60 3.23
N ARG A 60 -18.83 1.86 3.29
CA ARG A 60 -17.44 2.24 3.41
C ARG A 60 -16.83 1.73 4.71
N LYS A 61 -15.65 1.12 4.62
CA LYS A 61 -14.89 0.62 5.76
C LYS A 61 -13.96 1.69 6.31
N THR A 62 -13.59 1.54 7.58
CA THR A 62 -12.58 2.38 8.23
C THR A 62 -11.19 2.11 7.64
N ILE A 63 -10.28 3.09 7.80
CA ILE A 63 -8.88 2.97 7.38
C ILE A 63 -8.24 1.70 7.97
N PHE A 64 -8.48 1.41 9.25
CA PHE A 64 -7.92 0.23 9.91
C PHE A 64 -8.44 -1.09 9.35
N GLU A 65 -9.74 -1.18 9.04
CA GLU A 65 -10.30 -2.35 8.38
C GLU A 65 -9.71 -2.56 6.99
N LYS A 66 -9.55 -1.49 6.21
CA LYS A 66 -8.93 -1.56 4.88
C LYS A 66 -7.46 -1.91 4.94
N PHE A 67 -6.72 -1.32 5.88
CA PHE A 67 -5.34 -1.65 6.15
C PHE A 67 -5.20 -3.14 6.47
N TYR A 68 -6.01 -3.67 7.39
CA TYR A 68 -6.02 -5.10 7.72
C TYR A 68 -6.27 -5.98 6.48
N LEU A 69 -7.28 -5.63 5.66
CA LEU A 69 -7.60 -6.38 4.45
C LEU A 69 -6.47 -6.31 3.40
N ALA A 70 -5.82 -5.17 3.26
CA ALA A 70 -4.71 -4.97 2.33
C ALA A 70 -3.47 -5.77 2.76
N VAL A 71 -3.06 -5.66 4.02
CA VAL A 71 -1.95 -6.45 4.59
C VAL A 71 -2.23 -7.94 4.48
N LYS A 72 -3.46 -8.38 4.79
CA LYS A 72 -3.86 -9.78 4.62
C LYS A 72 -3.72 -10.24 3.17
N ARG A 73 -4.10 -9.41 2.18
CA ARG A 73 -3.94 -9.73 0.75
C ARG A 73 -2.45 -9.86 0.37
N ILE A 74 -1.62 -8.93 0.81
CA ILE A 74 -0.18 -8.94 0.52
C ILE A 74 0.47 -10.18 1.14
N ALA A 75 0.21 -10.47 2.41
CA ALA A 75 0.81 -11.58 3.13
C ALA A 75 0.51 -12.95 2.49
N HIS A 76 -0.71 -13.14 1.96
CA HIS A 76 -1.14 -14.40 1.34
C HIS A 76 -0.88 -14.47 -0.18
N SER A 77 -0.18 -13.50 -0.75
CA SER A 77 0.12 -13.49 -2.18
C SER A 77 1.36 -14.32 -2.54
N ASP A 78 1.54 -14.59 -3.83
CA ASP A 78 2.74 -15.25 -4.38
C ASP A 78 3.90 -14.28 -4.65
N LEU A 79 3.83 -13.05 -4.13
CA LEU A 79 4.91 -12.08 -4.22
C LEU A 79 6.15 -12.55 -3.43
N ASP A 80 7.33 -12.10 -3.85
CA ASP A 80 8.56 -12.32 -3.08
C ASP A 80 8.51 -11.57 -1.73
N ASP A 81 9.22 -12.12 -0.74
CA ASP A 81 9.17 -11.65 0.65
C ASP A 81 9.63 -10.19 0.79
N THR A 82 10.58 -9.76 -0.04
CA THR A 82 11.05 -8.37 -0.06
C THR A 82 9.94 -7.43 -0.52
N SER A 83 9.30 -7.73 -1.65
CA SER A 83 8.18 -6.90 -2.14
C SER A 83 6.96 -6.93 -1.21
N LYS A 84 6.70 -8.05 -0.52
CA LYS A 84 5.67 -8.09 0.54
C LYS A 84 6.00 -7.13 1.69
N ALA A 85 7.22 -7.20 2.21
CA ALA A 85 7.65 -6.35 3.31
C ALA A 85 7.59 -4.86 2.94
N GLU A 86 8.07 -4.51 1.74
CA GLU A 86 8.05 -3.13 1.25
C GLU A 86 6.62 -2.62 1.04
N LEU A 87 5.72 -3.41 0.43
CA LEU A 87 4.32 -3.00 0.27
C LEU A 87 3.63 -2.83 1.62
N ILE A 88 3.85 -3.74 2.58
CA ILE A 88 3.28 -3.61 3.93
C ILE A 88 3.79 -2.35 4.62
N HIS A 89 5.08 -2.06 4.51
CA HIS A 89 5.69 -0.84 5.07
C HIS A 89 5.05 0.42 4.49
N MET A 90 4.85 0.46 3.16
CA MET A 90 4.15 1.59 2.53
C MET A 90 2.71 1.73 3.04
N HIS A 91 1.98 0.62 3.23
CA HIS A 91 0.62 0.69 3.80
C HIS A 91 0.60 1.21 5.24
N ILE A 92 1.62 0.90 6.04
CA ILE A 92 1.76 1.43 7.41
C ILE A 92 1.96 2.95 7.35
N HIS A 93 2.94 3.40 6.55
CA HIS A 93 3.25 4.82 6.40
C HIS A 93 2.04 5.63 5.93
N GLU A 94 1.34 5.16 4.88
CA GLU A 94 0.15 5.84 4.37
C GLU A 94 -1.01 5.84 5.39
N ALA A 95 -1.22 4.73 6.12
CA ALA A 95 -2.28 4.68 7.13
C ALA A 95 -2.01 5.62 8.32
N GLU A 96 -0.74 5.80 8.70
CA GLU A 96 -0.33 6.75 9.74
C GLU A 96 -0.53 8.21 9.29
N GLY A 97 -0.22 8.53 8.03
CA GLY A 97 -0.42 9.87 7.47
C GLY A 97 -1.89 10.27 7.25
N LEU A 98 -2.80 9.29 7.19
CA LEU A 98 -4.24 9.51 7.04
C LEU A 98 -5.01 9.62 8.37
N LYS A 99 -4.34 9.42 9.51
CA LYS A 99 -4.92 9.42 10.84
C LYS A 99 -4.98 10.82 11.44
#